data_AF-A0A961W277-F1
#
_entry.id   AF-A0A961W277-F1
#
_cell.length_a   1.000
_cell.length_b   1.000
_cell.length_c   1.000
_cell.angle_alpha   90.00
_cell.angle_beta   90.00
_cell.angle_gamma   90.00
#
_symmetry.space_group_name_H-M   'P 1'
#
loop_
_entity.id
_entity.type
_entity.pdbx_description
1 polymer ?
#
loop_
_entity_poly.entity_id
_entity_poly.type
_entity_poly.pdbx_seq_one_letter_code
_entity_poly.pdbx_strand_id
1 'polypeptide(L)'
;MAGSAQLWPGPRMRAFLRSIISAEPGVDAHQADRIAERLGKRIARMLVWDASGSELTGPSAAQISEVEAAPAPPQAREEDAGEKAFDPFAFSVVVILKRQGRTAVMKRLEAITSIEQLHKIASAQHLGIDKSITAPGELREAIVMGAEQRLADRRAAAS
;
A
#
# COMPACT_ATOMS: atom_id res chain seq x y z
N MET A 1 33.36 -14.26 -4.05
CA MET A 1 31.92 -14.01 -4.29
C MET A 1 31.48 -12.88 -3.37
N ALA A 2 31.30 -11.67 -3.91
CA ALA A 2 30.91 -10.51 -3.11
C ALA A 2 29.43 -10.61 -2.79
N GLY A 3 29.09 -10.81 -1.52
CA GLY A 3 27.71 -10.80 -1.04
C GLY A 3 27.04 -9.49 -1.39
N SER A 4 25.85 -9.55 -1.97
CA SER A 4 25.04 -8.38 -2.31
C SER A 4 24.68 -7.62 -1.03
N ALA A 5 25.50 -6.64 -0.67
CA ALA A 5 25.22 -5.73 0.43
C ALA A 5 23.97 -4.92 0.07
N GLN A 6 22.86 -5.20 0.75
CA GLN A 6 21.60 -4.52 0.49
C GLN A 6 21.76 -3.02 0.80
N LEU A 7 21.75 -2.17 -0.24
CA LEU A 7 21.83 -0.72 -0.10
C LEU A 7 20.46 -0.17 0.32
N TRP A 8 20.31 0.02 1.63
CA TRP A 8 19.14 0.69 2.23
C TRP A 8 19.18 2.22 2.03
N PRO A 9 18.02 2.91 2.14
CA PRO A 9 17.96 4.37 2.05
C PRO A 9 18.90 5.03 3.06
N GLY A 10 19.85 5.82 2.55
CA GLY A 10 20.89 6.45 3.36
C GLY A 10 22.08 6.94 2.53
N PRO A 11 23.19 7.32 3.19
CA PRO A 11 24.37 7.91 2.55
C PRO A 11 25.00 7.04 1.46
N ARG A 12 24.94 5.69 1.62
CA ARG A 12 25.47 4.74 0.64
C ARG A 12 24.67 4.73 -0.67
N MET A 13 23.33 4.78 -0.60
CA MET A 13 22.51 4.85 -1.81
C MET A 13 22.68 6.20 -2.53
N ARG A 14 22.84 7.30 -1.78
CA ARG A 14 23.17 8.61 -2.38
C ARG A 14 24.51 8.58 -3.13
N ALA A 15 25.54 7.98 -2.54
CA ALA A 15 26.86 7.85 -3.19
C ALA A 15 26.79 7.01 -4.48
N PHE A 16 26.02 5.92 -4.45
CA PHE A 16 25.79 5.06 -5.61
C PHE A 16 25.02 5.79 -6.73
N LEU A 17 23.94 6.50 -6.40
CA LEU A 17 23.18 7.29 -7.37
C LEU A 17 24.05 8.39 -7.97
N ARG A 18 24.84 9.09 -7.14
CA ARG A 18 25.79 10.09 -7.60
C ARG A 18 26.81 9.50 -8.57
N SER A 19 27.39 8.34 -8.28
CA SER A 19 28.40 7.73 -9.17
C SER A 19 27.83 7.38 -10.54
N ILE A 20 26.56 6.97 -10.62
CA ILE A 20 25.89 6.69 -11.90
C ILE A 20 25.64 8.00 -12.65
N ILE A 21 25.07 9.00 -11.97
CA ILE A 21 24.67 10.26 -12.59
C ILE A 21 25.90 11.06 -13.05
N SER A 22 27.01 10.99 -12.31
CA SER A 22 28.28 11.63 -12.69
C SER A 22 28.99 10.95 -13.87
N ALA A 23 28.56 9.75 -14.28
CA ALA A 23 29.07 9.10 -15.48
C ALA A 23 28.40 9.61 -16.77
N GLU A 24 27.32 10.38 -16.66
CA GLU A 24 26.59 10.93 -17.80
C GLU A 24 27.25 12.22 -18.33
N PRO A 25 27.43 12.36 -19.65
CA PRO A 25 28.03 13.54 -20.24
C PRO A 25 27.11 14.76 -20.08
N GLY A 26 27.67 15.87 -19.60
CA GLY A 26 26.95 17.14 -19.42
C GLY A 26 26.35 17.36 -18.03
N VAL A 27 26.63 16.47 -17.06
CA VAL A 27 26.18 16.64 -15.67
C VAL A 27 27.32 17.14 -14.78
N ASP A 28 27.15 18.33 -14.19
CA ASP A 28 28.08 18.86 -13.20
C ASP A 28 27.93 18.15 -11.83
N ALA A 29 28.98 18.17 -11.00
CA ALA A 29 28.98 17.55 -9.67
C ALA A 29 27.84 18.05 -8.78
N HIS A 30 27.51 19.35 -8.84
CA HIS A 30 26.38 19.92 -8.09
C HIS A 30 25.02 19.49 -8.63
N GLN A 31 24.93 19.17 -9.93
CA GLN A 31 23.71 18.64 -10.53
C GLN A 31 23.53 17.16 -10.16
N ALA A 32 24.59 16.37 -10.22
CA ALA A 32 24.59 14.97 -9.82
C ALA A 32 24.16 14.79 -8.36
N ASP A 33 24.68 15.62 -7.44
CA ASP A 33 24.28 15.59 -6.03
C ASP A 33 22.80 15.96 -5.82
N ARG A 34 22.30 16.98 -6.53
CA ARG A 34 20.88 17.38 -6.43
C ARG A 34 19.94 16.30 -6.97
N ILE A 35 20.30 15.66 -8.08
CA ILE A 35 19.50 14.59 -8.69
C ILE A 35 19.52 13.35 -7.79
N ALA A 36 20.69 12.94 -7.29
CA ALA A 36 20.84 11.81 -6.39
C ALA A 36 20.01 11.99 -5.10
N GLU A 37 19.99 13.21 -4.54
CA GLU A 37 19.18 13.51 -3.36
C GLU A 37 17.67 13.47 -3.64
N ARG A 38 17.22 14.02 -4.78
CA ARG A 38 15.80 13.97 -5.17
C ARG A 38 15.32 12.53 -5.41
N LEU A 39 16.13 11.73 -6.10
CA LEU A 39 15.84 10.32 -6.35
C LEU A 39 15.82 9.52 -5.04
N GLY A 40 16.81 9.74 -4.16
CA GLY A 40 16.86 9.12 -2.84
C GLY A 40 15.60 9.41 -2.01
N LYS A 41 15.15 10.68 -1.97
CA LYS A 41 13.91 11.06 -1.27
C LYS A 41 12.65 10.43 -1.88
N ARG A 42 12.59 10.30 -3.20
CA ARG A 42 11.43 9.70 -3.90
C ARG A 42 11.37 8.19 -3.70
N ILE A 43 12.51 7.51 -3.77
CA ILE A 43 12.66 6.08 -3.45
C ILE A 43 12.34 5.84 -1.98
N ALA A 44 12.82 6.69 -1.06
CA ALA A 44 12.49 6.61 0.35
C ALA A 44 10.98 6.78 0.60
N ARG A 45 10.30 7.73 -0.07
CA ARG A 45 8.84 7.87 0.04
C ARG A 45 8.07 6.66 -0.50
N MET A 46 8.56 6.04 -1.57
CA MET A 46 7.96 4.81 -2.11
C MET A 46 8.15 3.62 -1.15
N LEU A 47 9.36 3.47 -0.58
CA LEU A 47 9.66 2.45 0.43
C LEU A 47 8.93 2.70 1.76
N VAL A 48 8.75 3.96 2.15
CA VAL A 48 7.93 4.35 3.30
C VAL A 48 6.47 4.08 3.02
N TRP A 49 5.96 4.19 1.80
CA TRP A 49 4.59 3.73 1.50
C TRP A 49 4.44 2.21 1.66
N ASP A 50 5.48 1.44 1.34
CA ASP A 50 5.56 0.01 1.63
C ASP A 50 5.71 -0.30 3.14
N ALA A 51 6.35 0.58 3.93
CA ALA A 51 6.54 0.42 5.38
C ALA A 51 5.36 0.98 6.23
N SER A 52 4.73 2.06 5.79
CA SER A 52 3.59 2.77 6.39
C SER A 52 2.23 2.13 6.08
N GLY A 53 2.23 0.96 5.43
CA GLY A 53 1.16 -0.03 5.64
C GLY A 53 1.08 -0.52 7.10
N SER A 54 2.07 -0.16 7.93
CA SER A 54 2.02 -0.16 9.38
C SER A 54 1.78 1.27 9.89
N GLU A 55 0.71 1.47 10.66
CA GLU A 55 0.27 2.73 11.30
C GLU A 55 -0.61 3.66 10.45
N LEU A 56 -1.88 3.26 10.33
CA LEU A 56 -2.98 4.21 10.37
C LEU A 56 -3.04 4.81 11.80
N THR A 57 -2.33 5.90 12.02
CA THR A 57 -2.73 6.88 13.04
C THR A 57 -3.24 8.07 12.27
N GLY A 58 -4.54 8.33 12.38
CA GLY A 58 -5.22 9.42 11.70
C GLY A 58 -4.62 10.79 12.02
N PRO A 59 -4.95 11.82 11.24
CA PRO A 59 -4.47 13.17 11.49
C PRO A 59 -5.04 13.66 12.83
N SER A 60 -4.21 13.66 13.88
CA SER A 60 -4.44 14.51 15.05
C SER A 60 -4.12 15.93 14.63
N ALA A 61 -5.09 16.56 13.97
CA ALA A 61 -5.13 18.00 13.77
C ALA A 61 -5.49 18.64 15.12
N ALA A 62 -4.48 18.98 15.92
CA ALA A 62 -4.61 19.92 17.02
C ALA A 62 -3.24 20.52 17.33
N GLN A 63 -2.96 21.68 16.73
CA GLN A 63 -2.44 22.87 17.41
C GLN A 63 -2.01 23.91 16.37
N ILE A 64 -2.98 24.65 15.85
CA ILE A 64 -2.79 26.08 15.64
C ILE A 64 -4.02 26.73 16.29
N SER A 65 -3.73 27.66 17.19
CA SER A 65 -4.62 28.37 18.09
C SER A 65 -5.90 28.90 17.45
N GLU A 66 -7.04 28.77 18.13
CA GLU A 66 -7.95 29.91 18.24
C GLU A 66 -8.79 29.84 19.52
N VAL A 67 -8.93 31.02 20.10
CA VAL A 67 -9.53 31.34 21.39
C VAL A 67 -11.02 31.57 21.15
N GLU A 68 -11.84 31.00 22.05
CA GLU A 68 -13.09 31.60 22.52
C GLU A 68 -14.42 31.37 21.77
N ALA A 69 -15.42 31.06 22.60
CA ALA A 69 -16.87 31.15 22.43
C ALA A 69 -17.61 30.08 21.59
N ALA A 70 -18.11 29.06 22.32
CA ALA A 70 -19.43 28.48 22.08
C ALA A 70 -20.53 29.58 22.24
N PRO A 71 -21.78 29.47 21.67
CA PRO A 71 -22.57 28.23 21.71
C PRO A 71 -23.52 27.90 20.53
N ALA A 72 -23.93 26.62 20.58
CA ALA A 72 -25.21 26.01 20.19
C ALA A 72 -25.44 25.51 18.74
N PRO A 73 -26.08 24.32 18.59
CA PRO A 73 -26.06 23.50 17.37
C PRO A 73 -27.30 23.69 16.48
N PRO A 74 -27.23 23.27 15.21
CA PRO A 74 -28.33 22.46 14.72
C PRO A 74 -27.87 21.26 13.87
N GLN A 75 -28.37 20.10 14.29
CA GLN A 75 -29.00 19.10 13.43
C GLN A 75 -28.15 18.44 12.34
N ALA A 76 -27.85 17.16 12.61
CA ALA A 76 -28.00 16.04 11.69
C ALA A 76 -28.13 16.43 10.21
N ARG A 77 -26.99 16.53 9.54
CA ARG A 77 -26.93 16.15 8.13
C ARG A 77 -26.50 14.70 8.08
N GLU A 78 -27.52 13.86 8.01
CA GLU A 78 -27.46 12.64 7.20
C GLU A 78 -27.02 13.09 5.80
N GLU A 79 -25.70 13.16 5.57
CA GLU A 79 -25.18 13.34 4.22
C GLU A 79 -25.36 12.02 3.50
N ASP A 80 -26.49 12.01 2.79
CA ASP A 80 -26.82 11.24 1.62
C ASP A 80 -25.66 10.41 1.04
N ALA A 81 -25.97 9.14 0.88
CA ALA A 81 -25.20 8.10 0.23
C ALA A 81 -24.78 8.52 -1.20
N GLY A 82 -23.72 9.32 -1.30
CA GLY A 82 -22.89 9.37 -2.49
C GLY A 82 -22.22 8.01 -2.63
N GLU A 83 -22.75 7.19 -3.54
CA GLU A 83 -22.27 5.85 -3.86
C GLU A 83 -20.74 5.89 -4.02
N LYS A 84 -20.02 5.47 -2.98
CA LYS A 84 -18.57 5.54 -2.94
C LYS A 84 -18.07 4.61 -4.04
N ALA A 85 -17.54 5.18 -5.12
CA ALA A 85 -17.01 4.42 -6.24
C ALA A 85 -16.12 3.29 -5.70
N PHE A 86 -16.43 2.05 -6.12
CA PHE A 86 -15.75 0.88 -5.61
C PHE A 86 -14.26 0.93 -5.93
N ASP A 87 -13.43 0.96 -4.90
CA ASP A 87 -11.98 0.93 -5.02
C ASP A 87 -11.43 -0.49 -4.74
N PRO A 88 -10.93 -1.21 -5.76
CA PRO A 88 -10.37 -2.55 -5.59
C PRO A 88 -9.05 -2.58 -4.78
N PHE A 89 -8.45 -1.41 -4.53
CA PHE A 89 -7.24 -1.24 -3.71
C PHE A 89 -7.53 -0.72 -2.31
N ALA A 90 -8.80 -0.56 -1.93
CA ALA A 90 -9.20 -0.04 -0.62
C ALA A 90 -8.60 -0.84 0.56
N PHE A 91 -8.28 -2.12 0.34
CA PHE A 91 -7.51 -2.93 1.27
C PHE A 91 -6.72 -4.04 0.57
N SER A 92 -5.58 -4.43 1.16
CA SER A 92 -4.76 -5.54 0.66
C SER A 92 -5.09 -6.84 1.41
N VAL A 93 -5.55 -7.85 0.67
CA VAL A 93 -5.90 -9.18 1.17
C VAL A 93 -4.68 -9.83 1.83
N VAL A 94 -3.51 -9.77 1.19
CA VAL A 94 -2.26 -10.37 1.70
C VAL A 94 -1.81 -9.70 3.00
N VAL A 95 -1.97 -8.38 3.12
CA VAL A 95 -1.58 -7.63 4.33
C VAL A 95 -2.50 -7.96 5.50
N ILE A 96 -3.82 -7.99 5.26
CA ILE A 96 -4.79 -8.39 6.29
C ILE A 96 -4.54 -9.83 6.71
N LEU A 97 -4.33 -10.74 5.76
CA LEU A 97 -4.03 -12.14 6.04
C LEU A 97 -2.79 -12.27 6.94
N LYS A 98 -1.71 -11.55 6.63
CA LYS A 98 -0.46 -11.59 7.43
C LYS A 98 -0.61 -11.02 8.84
N ARG A 99 -1.44 -9.98 9.03
CA ARG A 99 -1.55 -9.26 10.31
C ARG A 99 -2.68 -9.74 11.21
N GLN A 100 -3.81 -10.10 10.61
CA GLN A 100 -5.07 -10.38 11.31
C GLN A 100 -5.59 -11.79 11.03
N GLY A 101 -5.01 -12.50 10.06
CA GLY A 101 -5.37 -13.87 9.73
C GLY A 101 -6.56 -14.00 8.78
N ARG A 102 -6.90 -15.26 8.49
CA ARG A 102 -7.91 -15.67 7.52
C ARG A 102 -9.31 -15.12 7.81
N THR A 103 -9.73 -15.18 9.08
CA THR A 103 -11.08 -14.77 9.49
C THR A 103 -11.34 -13.28 9.25
N ALA A 104 -10.33 -12.44 9.45
CA ALA A 104 -10.43 -11.00 9.18
C ALA A 104 -10.58 -10.69 7.68
N VAL A 105 -9.89 -11.46 6.82
CA VAL A 105 -10.05 -11.35 5.36
C VAL A 105 -11.47 -11.75 4.95
N MET A 106 -11.95 -12.91 5.43
CA MET A 106 -13.30 -13.37 5.10
C MET A 106 -14.37 -12.37 5.50
N LYS A 107 -14.30 -11.81 6.71
CA LYS A 107 -15.24 -10.78 7.17
C LYS A 107 -15.26 -9.55 6.26
N ARG A 108 -14.10 -9.15 5.71
CA ARG A 108 -14.00 -8.01 4.77
C ARG A 108 -14.57 -8.36 3.40
N LEU A 109 -14.38 -9.59 2.94
CA LEU A 109 -14.92 -10.06 1.67
C LEU A 109 -16.43 -10.33 1.74
N GLU A 110 -16.96 -10.71 2.90
CA GLU A 110 -18.40 -10.86 3.17
C GLU A 110 -19.16 -9.55 3.05
N ALA A 111 -18.53 -8.43 3.44
CA ALA A 111 -19.09 -7.10 3.27
C ALA A 111 -19.26 -6.68 1.79
N ILE A 112 -18.64 -7.42 0.86
CA ILE A 112 -18.74 -7.18 -0.58
C ILE A 112 -19.77 -8.15 -1.15
N THR A 113 -20.89 -7.59 -1.61
CA THR A 113 -22.02 -8.35 -2.15
C THR A 113 -21.90 -8.59 -3.66
N SER A 114 -21.16 -7.75 -4.38
CA SER A 114 -21.01 -7.86 -5.84
C SER A 114 -19.89 -8.82 -6.24
N ILE A 115 -20.23 -9.82 -7.07
CA ILE A 115 -19.27 -10.79 -7.63
C ILE A 115 -18.24 -10.10 -8.52
N GLU A 116 -18.65 -9.10 -9.31
CA GLU A 116 -17.73 -8.33 -10.15
C GLU A 116 -16.69 -7.57 -9.32
N GLN A 117 -17.10 -7.03 -8.17
CA GLN A 117 -16.22 -6.34 -7.24
C GLN A 117 -15.20 -7.29 -6.62
N LEU A 118 -15.60 -8.52 -6.29
CA LEU A 118 -14.69 -9.58 -5.83
C LEU A 118 -13.66 -9.96 -6.90
N HIS A 119 -14.07 -10.12 -8.16
CA HIS A 119 -13.15 -10.37 -9.28
C HIS A 119 -12.19 -9.20 -9.53
N LYS A 120 -12.65 -7.96 -9.36
CA LYS A 120 -11.80 -6.76 -9.45
C LYS A 120 -10.74 -6.74 -8.35
N ILE A 121 -11.08 -7.12 -7.11
CA ILE A 121 -10.10 -7.26 -6.01
C ILE A 121 -9.06 -8.34 -6.33
N ALA A 122 -9.51 -9.52 -6.77
CA ALA A 122 -8.63 -10.61 -7.14
C ALA A 122 -7.64 -10.21 -8.24
N SER A 123 -8.14 -9.53 -9.27
CA SER A 123 -7.36 -9.06 -10.41
C SER A 123 -6.37 -7.96 -10.01
N ALA A 124 -6.84 -6.95 -9.26
CA ALA A 124 -6.02 -5.83 -8.79
C ALA A 124 -4.82 -6.29 -7.94
N GLN A 125 -5.01 -7.36 -7.18
CA GLN A 125 -4.00 -7.90 -6.27
C GLN A 125 -3.19 -9.07 -6.88
N HIS A 126 -3.44 -9.40 -8.15
CA HIS A 126 -2.79 -10.47 -8.91
C HIS A 126 -2.85 -11.84 -8.19
N LEU A 127 -4.02 -12.21 -7.68
CA LEU A 127 -4.21 -13.45 -6.91
C LEU A 127 -4.44 -14.70 -7.78
N GLY A 128 -4.40 -14.58 -9.10
CA GLY A 128 -4.42 -15.73 -10.03
C GLY A 128 -5.68 -16.59 -9.95
N ILE A 129 -6.85 -15.97 -9.77
CA ILE A 129 -8.13 -16.68 -9.56
C ILE A 129 -8.83 -16.92 -10.90
N ASP A 130 -9.48 -18.07 -11.03
CA ASP A 130 -10.31 -18.39 -12.19
C ASP A 130 -11.54 -17.46 -12.28
N LYS A 131 -11.71 -16.83 -13.44
CA LYS A 131 -12.83 -15.93 -13.75
C LYS A 131 -14.15 -16.69 -13.95
N SER A 132 -14.10 -18.01 -14.12
CA SER A 132 -15.28 -18.86 -14.26
C SER A 132 -16.04 -19.08 -12.94
N ILE A 133 -15.43 -18.74 -11.80
CA ILE A 133 -16.05 -18.86 -10.47
C ILE A 133 -17.10 -17.75 -10.32
N THR A 134 -18.37 -18.15 -10.33
CA THR A 134 -19.53 -17.26 -10.19
C THR A 134 -20.19 -17.35 -8.82
N ALA A 135 -19.90 -18.40 -8.04
CA ALA A 135 -20.41 -18.53 -6.69
C ALA A 135 -19.65 -17.58 -5.73
N PRO A 136 -20.34 -16.66 -5.03
CA PRO A 136 -19.67 -15.65 -4.21
C PRO A 136 -18.92 -16.28 -3.03
N GLY A 137 -19.45 -17.34 -2.41
CA GLY A 137 -18.75 -18.05 -1.33
C GLY A 137 -17.44 -18.68 -1.80
N GLU A 138 -17.49 -19.41 -2.91
CA GLU A 138 -16.31 -20.05 -3.52
C GLU A 138 -15.29 -19.02 -3.99
N LEU A 139 -15.74 -17.90 -4.56
CA LEU A 139 -14.85 -16.82 -4.98
C LEU A 139 -14.11 -16.17 -3.80
N ARG A 140 -14.79 -15.97 -2.67
CA ARG A 140 -14.15 -15.44 -1.45
C ARG A 140 -13.10 -16.40 -0.90
N GLU A 141 -13.42 -17.69 -0.85
CA GLU A 141 -12.47 -18.73 -0.43
C GLU A 141 -11.27 -18.81 -1.39
N ALA A 142 -11.50 -18.73 -2.70
CA ALA A 142 -10.44 -18.69 -3.70
C ALA A 142 -9.52 -17.46 -3.53
N ILE A 143 -10.09 -16.30 -3.17
CA ILE A 143 -9.30 -15.08 -2.87
C ILE A 143 -8.39 -15.29 -1.68
N VAL A 144 -8.90 -15.91 -0.62
CA VAL A 144 -8.12 -16.22 0.58
C VAL A 144 -7.00 -17.21 0.24
N MET A 145 -7.32 -18.32 -0.43
CA MET A 145 -6.33 -19.34 -0.80
C MET A 145 -5.25 -18.77 -1.72
N GLY A 146 -5.62 -17.97 -2.73
CA GLY A 146 -4.65 -17.32 -3.61
C GLY A 146 -3.71 -16.37 -2.86
N ALA A 147 -4.22 -15.67 -1.84
CA ALA A 147 -3.39 -14.82 -0.98
C ALA A 147 -2.48 -15.62 -0.04
N GLU A 148 -2.95 -16.74 0.50
CA GLU A 148 -2.16 -17.68 1.31
C GLU A 148 -1.01 -18.27 0.49
N GLN A 149 -1.30 -18.77 -0.72
CA GLN A 149 -0.29 -19.32 -1.62
C GLN A 149 0.77 -18.29 -1.97
N ARG A 150 0.36 -17.07 -2.34
CA ARG A 150 1.29 -15.99 -2.65
C ARG A 150 2.19 -15.63 -1.45
N LEU A 151 1.67 -15.70 -0.23
CA LEU A 151 2.47 -15.48 0.98
C LEU A 151 3.47 -16.62 1.21
N ALA A 152 3.04 -17.86 0.98
CA ALA A 152 3.89 -19.05 1.06
C ALA A 152 5.03 -18.99 0.02
N ASP A 153 4.73 -18.68 -1.24
CA ASP A 153 5.71 -18.55 -2.32
C ASP A 153 6.77 -17.49 -2.01
N ARG A 154 6.34 -16.33 -1.47
CA ARG A 154 7.26 -15.26 -1.05
C ARG A 154 8.14 -15.67 0.13
N ARG A 155 7.63 -16.49 1.04
CA ARG A 155 8.40 -17.03 2.17
C ARG A 155 9.43 -18.06 1.69
N ALA A 156 9.02 -18.95 0.78
CA ALA A 156 9.89 -19.95 0.19
C ALA A 156 11.02 -19.33 -0.64
N ALA A 157 10.74 -18.25 -1.39
CA ALA A 157 11.76 -17.54 -2.17
C ALA A 157 12.76 -16.73 -1.33
N ALA A 158 12.46 -16.50 -0.04
CA ALA A 158 13.30 -15.73 0.88
C ALA A 158 14.11 -16.62 1.85
N SER A 159 13.94 -17.94 1.80
CA SER A 159 14.67 -18.94 2.61
C SER A 159 15.66 -19.70 1.74
#